data_AF-A0A357FSX8-F1
#
_entry.id   AF-A0A357FSX8-F1
#
_cell.length_a   1.000
_cell.length_b   1.000
_cell.length_c   1.000
_cell.angle_alpha   90.00
_cell.angle_beta   90.00
_cell.angle_gamma   90.00
#
_symmetry.space_group_name_H-M   'P 1'
#
loop_
_entity.id
_entity.type
_entity.pdbx_description
1 polymer ?
#
loop_
_entity_poly.entity_id
_entity_poly.type
_entity_poly.pdbx_seq_one_letter_code
_entity_poly.pdbx_strand_id
1 'polypeptide(L)'
;MSDSNFTMPLSFEALLGAAPDAVVVHDLENQVLYWNQAAEALYGWSVDEIKGRPVARIFYLVSSEREEAVHELRDKGCWSG
;
A
#
# COMPACT_ATOMS: atom_id res chain seq x y z
N MET A 1 12.15 9.97 -11.71
CA MET A 1 13.28 9.12 -11.29
C MET A 1 12.65 7.86 -10.73
N SER A 2 12.62 6.80 -11.53
CA SER A 2 11.91 5.55 -11.27
C SER A 2 12.97 4.48 -11.09
N ASP A 3 13.57 4.38 -9.91
CA ASP A 3 14.44 3.27 -9.55
C ASP A 3 14.47 3.13 -8.02
N SER A 4 13.30 2.88 -7.44
CA SER A 4 13.17 2.37 -6.07
C SER A 4 12.81 0.90 -6.18
N ASN A 5 13.81 0.04 -6.36
CA ASN A 5 13.62 -1.41 -6.24
C ASN A 5 13.26 -1.70 -4.78
N PHE A 6 11.96 -1.62 -4.46
CA PHE A 6 11.43 -1.88 -3.13
C PHE A 6 11.84 -3.29 -2.70
N THR A 7 12.80 -3.34 -1.77
CA THR A 7 13.31 -4.59 -1.21
C THR A 7 12.88 -4.64 0.23
N MET A 8 11.87 -5.47 0.51
CA MET A 8 11.43 -5.75 1.87
C MET A 8 12.34 -6.80 2.49
N PRO A 9 12.79 -6.62 3.73
CA PRO A 9 13.41 -7.71 4.48
C PRO A 9 12.43 -8.88 4.61
N LEU A 10 12.90 -10.12 4.39
CA LEU A 10 12.08 -11.33 4.48
C LEU A 10 11.32 -11.44 5.82
N SER A 11 11.91 -10.95 6.91
CA SER A 11 11.26 -10.93 8.23
C SER A 11 10.00 -10.05 8.26
N PHE A 12 10.00 -8.95 7.52
CA PHE A 12 8.89 -8.02 7.48
C PHE A 12 7.80 -8.51 6.52
N GLU A 13 8.18 -9.12 5.40
CA GLU A 13 7.25 -9.80 4.50
C GLU A 13 6.48 -10.92 5.21
N ALA A 14 7.17 -11.75 6.00
CA ALA A 14 6.54 -12.80 6.79
C ALA A 14 5.56 -12.24 7.85
N LEU A 15 5.92 -11.11 8.47
CA LEU A 15 5.07 -10.45 9.46
C LEU A 15 3.78 -9.92 8.84
N LEU A 16 3.88 -9.19 7.73
CA LEU A 16 2.70 -8.64 7.04
C LEU A 16 1.84 -9.74 6.39
N GLY A 17 2.47 -10.81 5.91
CA GLY A 17 1.77 -11.97 5.37
C GLY A 17 0.98 -12.74 6.42
N ALA A 18 1.43 -12.74 7.67
CA ALA A 18 0.74 -13.39 8.79
C ALA A 18 -0.36 -12.53 9.43
N ALA A 19 -0.48 -11.25 9.04
CA ALA A 19 -1.51 -10.38 9.56
C ALA A 19 -2.91 -10.87 9.14
N PRO A 20 -3.88 -10.96 10.07
CA PRO A 20 -5.24 -11.40 9.73
C PRO A 20 -6.01 -10.36 8.92
N ASP A 21 -5.63 -9.09 9.06
CA ASP A 21 -6.22 -7.97 8.33
C ASP A 21 -5.56 -7.76 6.98
N ALA A 22 -6.31 -7.19 6.03
CA ALA A 22 -5.80 -6.82 4.72
C ALA A 22 -4.71 -5.74 4.85
N VAL A 23 -3.52 -6.03 4.33
CA VAL A 23 -2.37 -5.12 4.34
C VAL A 23 -1.96 -4.80 2.91
N VAL A 24 -1.83 -3.51 2.64
CA VAL A 24 -1.38 -2.98 1.35
C VAL A 24 -0.26 -1.98 1.58
N VAL A 25 0.82 -2.10 0.80
CA VAL A 25 1.91 -1.09 0.78
C VAL A 25 1.98 -0.50 -0.61
N HIS A 26 2.10 0.81 -0.72
CA HIS A 26 2.27 1.53 -1.98
C HIS A 26 3.35 2.61 -1.88
N ASP A 27 3.88 3.06 -3.02
CA ASP A 27 4.82 4.18 -3.08
C ASP A 27 4.11 5.55 -3.03
N LEU A 28 4.89 6.63 -3.07
CA LEU A 28 4.38 8.01 -3.05
C LEU A 28 3.65 8.38 -4.35
N GLU A 29 3.95 7.67 -5.44
CA GLU A 29 3.29 7.73 -6.74
C GLU A 29 2.00 6.90 -6.78
N ASN A 30 1.63 6.26 -5.66
CA ASN A 30 0.43 5.45 -5.44
C ASN A 30 0.46 4.06 -6.04
N GLN A 31 1.60 3.57 -6.50
CA GLN A 31 1.70 2.24 -7.06
C GLN A 31 1.79 1.20 -5.95
N VAL A 32 0.94 0.18 -6.02
CA VAL A 32 1.00 -0.93 -5.07
C VAL A 32 2.32 -1.67 -5.21
N LEU A 33 3.04 -1.77 -4.09
CA LEU A 33 4.32 -2.47 -3.92
C LEU A 33 4.14 -3.85 -3.29
N TYR A 34 3.19 -3.98 -2.35
CA TYR A 34 2.92 -5.22 -1.63
C TYR A 34 1.43 -5.38 -1.30
N TRP A 35 1.00 -6.64 -1.25
CA TRP A 35 -0.37 -7.06 -1.05
C TRP A 35 -0.37 -8.42 -0.34
N ASN A 36 -0.95 -8.52 0.85
CA ASN A 36 -0.97 -9.78 1.61
C ASN A 36 -2.16 -10.69 1.22
N GLN A 37 -2.12 -11.95 1.69
CA GLN A 37 -3.16 -12.93 1.40
C GLN A 37 -4.55 -12.50 1.92
N ALA A 38 -4.61 -11.81 3.06
CA ALA A 38 -5.86 -11.27 3.58
C ALA A 38 -6.47 -10.21 2.64
N ALA A 39 -5.64 -9.39 2.01
CA ALA A 39 -6.07 -8.43 1.01
C ALA A 39 -6.56 -9.13 -0.29
N GLU A 40 -5.92 -10.21 -0.71
CA GLU A 40 -6.42 -11.04 -1.84
C GLU A 40 -7.79 -11.62 -1.53
N ALA A 41 -7.97 -12.15 -0.32
CA ALA A 41 -9.25 -12.70 0.12
C ALA A 41 -10.35 -11.63 0.24
N LEU A 42 -9.98 -10.42 0.69
CA LEU A 42 -10.94 -9.34 0.90
C LEU A 42 -11.38 -8.67 -0.40
N TYR A 43 -10.45 -8.36 -1.31
CA TYR A 43 -10.75 -7.62 -2.54
C TYR A 43 -10.85 -8.51 -3.79
N GLY A 44 -10.44 -9.78 -3.73
CA GLY A 44 -10.57 -10.74 -4.82
C GLY A 44 -9.56 -10.56 -5.96
N TRP A 45 -8.51 -9.76 -5.76
CA TRP A 45 -7.41 -9.58 -6.71
C TRP A 45 -6.13 -10.19 -6.16
N SER A 46 -5.39 -10.86 -7.03
CA SER A 46 -4.04 -11.34 -6.71
C SER A 46 -3.02 -10.22 -6.71
N VAL A 47 -1.89 -10.42 -6.00
CA VAL A 47 -0.77 -9.48 -6.00
C VAL A 47 -0.26 -9.18 -7.42
N ASP A 48 -0.20 -10.17 -8.30
CA ASP A 48 0.30 -10.02 -9.67
C ASP A 48 -0.63 -9.15 -10.54
N GLU A 49 -1.94 -9.18 -10.26
CA GLU A 49 -2.90 -8.34 -10.97
C GLU A 49 -2.86 -6.89 -10.51
N ILE A 50 -2.50 -6.65 -9.25
CA ILE A 50 -2.61 -5.35 -8.60
C ILE A 50 -1.30 -4.59 -8.53
N LYS A 51 -0.16 -5.30 -8.58
CA LYS A 51 1.17 -4.71 -8.46
C LYS A 51 1.42 -3.68 -9.57
N GLY A 52 1.95 -2.52 -9.18
CA GLY A 52 2.17 -1.41 -10.12
C GLY A 52 0.90 -0.71 -10.61
N ARG A 53 -0.28 -0.98 -10.01
CA ARG A 53 -1.50 -0.21 -10.24
C ARG A 53 -1.67 0.87 -9.17
N PRO A 54 -2.31 2.01 -9.51
CA PRO A 54 -2.62 3.05 -8.54
C PRO A 54 -3.59 2.55 -7.45
N VAL A 55 -3.20 2.66 -6.19
CA VAL A 55 -3.98 2.29 -5.01
C VAL A 55 -5.30 3.06 -4.95
N ALA A 56 -5.33 4.30 -5.46
CA ALA A 56 -6.54 5.12 -5.56
C ALA A 56 -7.60 4.56 -6.52
N ARG A 57 -7.25 3.59 -7.38
CA ARG A 57 -8.21 2.87 -8.23
C ARG A 57 -8.88 1.70 -7.50
N ILE A 58 -8.25 1.23 -6.43
CA ILE A 58 -8.66 0.08 -5.61
C ILE A 58 -9.53 0.59 -4.47
N PHE A 59 -9.03 1.61 -3.78
CA PHE A 59 -9.70 2.28 -2.70
C PHE A 59 -10.22 3.60 -3.25
N TYR A 60 -11.54 3.77 -3.30
CA TYR A 60 -12.20 5.04 -3.63
C TYR A 60 -11.98 6.08 -2.51
N LEU A 61 -10.71 6.38 -2.21
CA LEU A 61 -10.32 7.38 -1.23
C LEU A 61 -10.71 8.75 -1.79
N VAL A 62 -11.47 9.52 -1.02
CA VAL A 62 -11.83 10.89 -1.38
C VAL A 62 -10.54 11.70 -1.48
N SER A 63 -10.35 12.39 -2.60
CA SER A 63 -9.07 13.02 -2.94
C SER A 63 -8.63 14.09 -1.93
N SER A 64 -9.57 14.84 -1.33
CA SER A 64 -9.27 15.91 -0.37
C SER A 64 -8.72 15.39 0.97
N GLU A 65 -9.35 14.37 1.56
CA GLU A 65 -8.88 13.77 2.83
C GLU A 65 -7.50 13.11 2.65
N ARG A 66 -7.30 12.50 1.48
CA ARG A 66 -6.03 11.89 1.12
C ARG A 66 -4.92 12.91 0.92
N GLU A 67 -5.18 14.03 0.27
CA GLU A 67 -4.19 15.09 0.04
C GLU A 67 -3.68 15.68 1.36
N GLU A 68 -4.58 15.89 2.32
CA GLU A 68 -4.24 16.33 3.68
C GLU A 68 -3.40 15.28 4.41
N ALA A 69 -3.83 14.00 4.40
CA ALA A 69 -3.09 12.90 5.02
C ALA A 69 -1.69 12.73 4.43
N VAL A 70 -1.53 12.87 3.12
CA VAL A 70 -0.22 12.78 2.44
C VAL A 70 0.67 13.98 2.78
N HIS A 71 0.09 15.18 2.91
CA HIS A 71 0.84 16.36 3.34
C HIS A 71 1.39 16.16 4.75
N GLU A 72 0.55 15.70 5.67
CA GLU A 72 0.95 15.42 7.05
C GLU A 72 1.98 14.29 7.13
N LEU A 73 1.81 13.21 6.36
CA LEU A 73 2.78 12.11 6.28
C LEU A 73 4.15 12.60 5.79
N ARG A 74 4.19 13.50 4.81
CA ARG A 74 5.45 14.07 4.29
C ARG A 74 6.17 14.90 5.34
N ASP A 75 5.43 15.64 6.16
CA ASP A 75 6.01 16.52 7.17
C ASP A 75 6.41 15.76 8.45
N LYS A 76 5.60 14.79 8.90
CA LYS A 76 5.79 14.09 10.18
C LYS A 76 6.41 12.70 10.06
N GLY A 77 6.43 12.13 8.86
CA GLY A 77 6.90 10.75 8.61
C GLY A 77 5.90 9.66 9.01
N CYS A 78 4.77 10.00 9.64
CA CYS A 78 3.67 9.09 9.92
C CYS A 78 2.31 9.83 9.91
N TRP A 79 1.24 9.10 9.62
CA TRP A 79 -0.15 9.58 9.70
C TRP A 79 -1.05 8.45 10.21
N SER A 80 -2.11 8.81 10.95
CA SER A 80 -3.15 7.89 11.43
C SER A 80 -4.50 8.59 11.33
N GLY A 81 -5.50 7.89 10.77
CA GLY A 81 -6.88 8.35 10.65
C GLY A 81 -7.86 7.20 10.51
#